data_AF-A0A1F5V1X7-F1
#
_entry.id   AF-A0A1F5V1X7-F1
#
_cell.length_a   1.000
_cell.length_b   1.000
_cell.length_c   1.000
_cell.angle_alpha   90.00
_cell.angle_beta   90.00
_cell.angle_gamma   90.00
#
_symmetry.space_group_name_H-M   'P 1'
#
loop_
_entity.id
_entity.type
_entity.pdbx_description
1 polymer ?
#
loop_
_entity_poly.entity_id
_entity_poly.type
_entity_poly.pdbx_seq_one_letter_code
_entity_poly.pdbx_strand_id
1 'polypeptide(L)'
;MKENGISKWYNSKAVIRIWVFLILVSVVVFFVGFQGVLGSVVPEWDFLKFISAKKTSAFVRNMIFRSSKYVTIDLIFIGLGIWGMYFAVKRGLYSILTVLKPSNKNDFVGSVYERLKLTRGPKVTVIGGASGIMPVLHGLKKYTNNIHAVILPTEKNIRSTLVALSDTKTLNKLLSYRFESAKLKEFNFGDLFVKAMKDVSGDTVNALNESANVFSLSGRIYPLTKDPVIVEFKVKDGKKVTEEEYLIKNNLKVISVRIQTEDYRVNEQALEIIKSSDAVIIGPGSLYATILPSLLVKGVPEALFGSRGIKIFVLNLMTQKYEGGNHTASEQIKTILDYAGEPVIDVAVINKNAVPEEALLKYRRFRAGSILVDEANLKEFGIAVSKRSMLKITEDGLIRHDSQALGRALIKLISI
;
A
#
# COMPACT_ATOMS: atom_id res chain seq x y z
N MET A 1 -44.66 2.45 -8.37
CA MET A 1 -44.18 2.83 -9.72
C MET A 1 -43.45 1.64 -10.31
N LYS A 2 -43.89 1.15 -11.47
CA LYS A 2 -43.32 -0.03 -12.15
C LYS A 2 -41.86 0.23 -12.50
N GLU A 3 -40.95 -0.51 -11.91
CA GLU A 3 -39.55 -0.56 -12.35
C GLU A 3 -39.49 -1.22 -13.72
N ASN A 4 -39.12 -0.44 -14.73
CA ASN A 4 -38.89 -0.91 -16.09
C ASN A 4 -37.78 -1.96 -16.11
N GLY A 5 -38.10 -3.16 -16.58
CA GLY A 5 -37.23 -4.34 -16.70
C GLY A 5 -36.07 -4.24 -17.70
N ILE A 6 -35.57 -3.04 -17.97
CA ILE A 6 -34.47 -2.80 -18.93
C ILE A 6 -33.10 -2.78 -18.22
N SER A 7 -33.04 -2.63 -16.89
CA SER A 7 -31.77 -2.55 -16.14
C SER A 7 -31.09 -3.89 -15.87
N LYS A 8 -31.79 -5.03 -16.02
CA LYS A 8 -31.25 -6.37 -15.76
C LYS A 8 -30.43 -6.96 -16.93
N TRP A 9 -30.35 -6.26 -18.07
CA TRP A 9 -29.62 -6.71 -19.27
C TRP A 9 -28.15 -6.25 -19.33
N TYR A 10 -27.66 -5.57 -18.30
CA TYR A 10 -26.27 -5.12 -18.20
C TYR A 10 -25.39 -6.09 -17.40
N ASN A 11 -25.42 -7.39 -17.74
CA ASN A 11 -24.33 -8.27 -17.39
C ASN A 11 -23.13 -7.90 -18.29
N SER A 12 -22.04 -7.38 -17.72
CA SER A 12 -20.88 -6.87 -18.48
C SER A 12 -20.35 -7.85 -19.54
N LYS A 13 -20.44 -9.15 -19.26
CA LYS A 13 -20.08 -10.23 -20.20
C LYS A 13 -20.97 -10.29 -21.46
N ALA A 14 -22.26 -9.99 -21.35
CA ALA A 14 -23.19 -9.98 -22.48
C ALA A 14 -22.99 -8.74 -23.37
N VAL A 15 -22.73 -7.58 -22.76
CA VAL A 15 -22.50 -6.31 -23.48
C VAL A 15 -21.23 -6.37 -24.32
N ILE A 16 -20.13 -6.93 -23.79
CA ILE A 16 -18.87 -7.08 -24.55
C ILE A 16 -19.07 -8.02 -25.76
N ARG A 17 -19.82 -9.11 -25.59
CA ARG A 17 -20.10 -10.07 -26.68
C ARG A 17 -20.87 -9.42 -27.84
N ILE A 18 -21.79 -8.50 -27.55
CA ILE A 18 -22.56 -7.78 -28.58
C ILE A 18 -21.65 -6.89 -29.42
N TRP A 19 -20.71 -6.16 -28.79
CA TRP A 19 -19.78 -5.30 -29.53
C TRP A 19 -18.76 -6.10 -30.35
N VAL A 20 -18.25 -7.21 -29.80
CA VAL A 20 -17.37 -8.14 -30.54
C VAL A 20 -18.10 -8.73 -31.75
N PHE A 21 -19.35 -9.14 -31.58
CA PHE A 21 -20.18 -9.62 -32.69
C PHE A 21 -20.39 -8.55 -33.76
N LEU A 22 -20.66 -7.31 -33.36
CA LEU A 22 -20.86 -6.19 -34.30
C LEU A 22 -19.57 -5.84 -35.07
N ILE A 23 -18.40 -5.97 -34.44
CA ILE A 23 -17.11 -5.86 -35.15
C ILE A 23 -16.99 -6.97 -36.21
N LEU A 24 -17.25 -8.23 -35.84
CA LEU A 24 -17.17 -9.35 -36.78
C LEU A 24 -18.10 -9.17 -37.99
N VAL A 25 -19.34 -8.74 -37.75
CA VAL A 25 -20.31 -8.44 -38.83
C VAL A 25 -19.82 -7.27 -39.70
N SER A 26 -19.31 -6.21 -39.09
CA SER A 26 -18.81 -5.02 -39.82
C SER A 26 -17.60 -5.35 -40.69
N VAL A 27 -16.73 -6.25 -40.24
CA VAL A 27 -15.58 -6.76 -41.01
C VAL A 27 -16.05 -7.57 -42.22
N VAL A 28 -17.03 -8.46 -42.04
CA VAL A 28 -17.61 -9.22 -43.17
C VAL A 28 -18.23 -8.27 -44.20
N VAL A 29 -19.00 -7.29 -43.74
CA VAL A 29 -19.63 -6.27 -44.61
C VAL A 29 -18.58 -5.46 -45.38
N PHE A 30 -17.50 -5.05 -44.71
CA PHE A 30 -16.38 -4.36 -45.35
C PHE A 30 -15.73 -5.22 -46.44
N PHE A 31 -15.42 -6.49 -46.15
CA PHE A 31 -14.78 -7.37 -47.12
C PHE A 31 -15.66 -7.70 -48.33
N VAL A 32 -16.98 -7.81 -48.15
CA VAL A 32 -17.93 -7.98 -49.26
C VAL A 32 -17.88 -6.78 -50.21
N GLY A 33 -17.94 -5.56 -49.67
CA GLY A 33 -17.83 -4.35 -50.49
C GLY A 33 -16.45 -4.16 -51.12
N PHE A 34 -15.37 -4.44 -50.36
CA PHE A 34 -13.99 -4.31 -50.84
C PHE A 34 -13.68 -5.25 -52.00
N GLN A 35 -14.16 -6.50 -51.94
CA GLN A 35 -14.03 -7.47 -53.03
C GLN A 35 -14.82 -7.06 -54.28
N GLY A 36 -16.01 -6.48 -54.13
CA GLY A 36 -16.77 -5.96 -55.28
C GLY A 36 -16.01 -4.87 -56.05
N VAL A 37 -15.36 -3.94 -55.33
CA VAL A 37 -14.52 -2.90 -55.94
C VAL A 37 -13.24 -3.48 -56.54
N LEU A 38 -12.52 -4.36 -55.84
CA LEU A 38 -11.26 -4.93 -56.34
C LEU A 38 -11.47 -5.88 -57.52
N GLY A 39 -12.50 -6.72 -57.49
CA GLY A 39 -12.84 -7.62 -58.61
C GLY A 39 -13.27 -6.87 -59.88
N SER A 40 -13.70 -5.61 -59.75
CA SER A 40 -13.96 -4.73 -60.90
C SER A 40 -12.70 -4.08 -61.49
N VAL A 41 -11.61 -3.99 -60.72
CA VAL A 41 -10.35 -3.32 -61.12
C VAL A 41 -9.24 -4.34 -61.46
N VAL A 42 -9.23 -5.51 -60.82
CA VAL A 42 -8.22 -6.57 -60.98
C VAL A 42 -8.92 -7.94 -61.07
N PRO A 43 -9.09 -8.53 -62.27
CA PRO A 43 -9.88 -9.74 -62.47
C PRO A 43 -9.30 -11.04 -61.85
N GLU A 44 -8.01 -11.06 -61.50
CA GLU A 44 -7.26 -12.30 -61.20
C GLU A 44 -6.76 -12.42 -59.74
N TRP A 45 -7.31 -11.64 -58.79
CA TRP A 45 -6.98 -11.84 -57.37
C TRP A 45 -7.75 -13.02 -56.78
N ASP A 46 -7.13 -14.20 -56.85
CA ASP A 46 -7.66 -15.49 -56.44
C ASP A 46 -7.63 -15.68 -54.90
N PHE A 47 -8.29 -14.77 -54.17
CA PHE A 47 -8.43 -14.79 -52.70
C PHE A 47 -8.98 -16.13 -52.16
N LEU A 48 -9.65 -16.90 -53.01
CA LEU A 48 -10.19 -18.23 -52.75
C LEU A 48 -9.16 -19.25 -52.30
N LYS A 49 -7.94 -19.24 -52.85
CA LYS A 49 -6.89 -20.17 -52.40
C LYS A 49 -6.48 -19.94 -50.93
N PHE A 50 -6.69 -18.73 -50.42
CA PHE A 50 -6.33 -18.36 -49.05
C PHE A 50 -7.38 -18.80 -48.01
N ILE A 51 -8.67 -18.86 -48.39
CA ILE A 51 -9.76 -19.22 -47.47
C ILE A 51 -10.29 -20.65 -47.69
N SER A 52 -9.97 -21.32 -48.80
CA SER A 52 -10.55 -22.63 -49.16
C SER A 52 -10.06 -23.84 -48.34
N ALA A 53 -9.55 -23.65 -47.13
CA ALA A 53 -9.37 -24.76 -46.19
C ALA A 53 -10.57 -24.83 -45.21
N LYS A 54 -11.60 -25.58 -45.66
CA LYS A 54 -12.75 -26.17 -44.92
C LYS A 54 -14.03 -25.32 -44.68
N LYS A 55 -15.11 -25.86 -45.28
CA LYS A 55 -16.55 -25.77 -44.94
C LYS A 55 -17.08 -24.39 -44.48
N THR A 56 -17.12 -23.43 -45.40
CA THR A 56 -18.09 -22.31 -45.34
C THR A 56 -19.33 -22.65 -46.16
N SER A 57 -20.51 -22.45 -45.55
CA SER A 57 -21.82 -22.82 -46.10
C SER A 57 -22.05 -22.16 -47.47
N ALA A 58 -22.69 -22.87 -48.39
CA ALA A 58 -23.00 -22.39 -49.74
C ALA A 58 -23.73 -21.03 -49.75
N PHE A 59 -24.43 -20.69 -48.66
CA PHE A 59 -25.03 -19.39 -48.40
C PHE A 59 -24.02 -18.24 -48.39
N VAL A 60 -22.90 -18.38 -47.66
CA VAL A 60 -21.84 -17.36 -47.59
C VAL A 60 -21.17 -17.20 -48.96
N ARG A 61 -21.01 -18.31 -49.69
CA ARG A 61 -20.46 -18.31 -51.06
C ARG A 61 -21.33 -17.51 -52.02
N ASN A 62 -22.64 -17.75 -52.05
CA ASN A 62 -23.55 -17.00 -52.93
C ASN A 62 -23.71 -15.53 -52.51
N MET A 63 -23.54 -15.20 -51.23
CA MET A 63 -23.53 -13.81 -50.78
C MET A 63 -22.28 -13.04 -51.23
N ILE A 64 -21.15 -13.74 -51.41
CA ILE A 64 -19.84 -13.18 -51.77
C ILE A 64 -19.60 -13.15 -53.30
N PHE A 65 -20.13 -14.10 -54.07
CA PHE A 65 -19.86 -14.26 -55.52
C PHE A 65 -20.77 -13.43 -56.45
N ARG A 66 -21.13 -12.21 -56.07
CA ARG A 66 -21.89 -11.33 -56.95
C ARG A 66 -20.94 -10.47 -57.76
N SER A 67 -20.65 -10.86 -59.00
CA SER A 67 -19.98 -10.00 -59.98
C SER A 67 -20.91 -8.81 -60.27
N SER A 68 -20.72 -7.73 -59.52
CA SER A 68 -21.62 -6.59 -59.51
C SER A 68 -21.17 -5.57 -60.56
N LYS A 69 -22.05 -5.23 -61.51
CA LYS A 69 -21.91 -4.05 -62.37
C LYS A 69 -22.15 -2.72 -61.61
N TYR A 70 -22.32 -2.75 -60.29
CA TYR A 70 -22.79 -1.64 -59.46
C TYR A 70 -21.77 -1.26 -58.37
N VAL A 71 -20.67 -0.61 -58.79
CA VAL A 71 -19.61 -0.08 -57.92
C VAL A 71 -20.16 0.82 -56.79
N THR A 72 -21.25 1.54 -57.06
CA THR A 72 -21.95 2.38 -56.07
C THR A 72 -22.50 1.58 -54.88
N ILE A 73 -22.99 0.36 -55.10
CA ILE A 73 -23.49 -0.51 -54.03
C ILE A 73 -22.31 -1.00 -53.17
N ASP A 74 -21.19 -1.33 -53.81
CA ASP A 74 -20.00 -1.82 -53.12
C ASP A 74 -19.36 -0.75 -52.23
N LEU A 75 -19.33 0.51 -52.70
CA LEU A 75 -18.90 1.67 -51.90
C LEU A 75 -19.80 1.91 -50.67
N ILE A 76 -21.11 1.69 -50.79
CA ILE A 76 -22.05 1.78 -49.65
C ILE A 76 -21.73 0.70 -48.61
N PHE A 77 -21.44 -0.53 -49.03
CA PHE A 77 -21.05 -1.60 -48.10
C PHE A 77 -19.72 -1.34 -47.42
N ILE A 78 -18.72 -0.81 -48.13
CA ILE A 78 -17.45 -0.36 -47.53
C ILE A 78 -17.72 0.71 -46.47
N GLY A 79 -18.52 1.73 -46.81
CA GLY A 79 -18.90 2.80 -45.88
C GLY A 79 -19.63 2.29 -44.64
N LEU A 80 -20.61 1.39 -44.80
CA LEU A 80 -21.33 0.76 -43.69
C LEU A 80 -20.41 -0.10 -42.83
N GLY A 81 -19.46 -0.83 -43.42
CA GLY A 81 -18.47 -1.63 -42.70
C GLY A 81 -17.54 -0.76 -41.85
N ILE A 82 -16.99 0.32 -42.41
CA ILE A 82 -16.13 1.27 -41.69
C ILE A 82 -16.92 1.95 -40.56
N TRP A 83 -18.13 2.42 -40.85
CA TRP A 83 -18.98 3.08 -39.87
C TRP A 83 -19.39 2.14 -38.73
N GLY A 84 -19.78 0.90 -39.06
CA GLY A 84 -20.12 -0.14 -38.09
C GLY A 84 -18.93 -0.49 -37.20
N MET A 85 -17.74 -0.63 -37.78
CA MET A 85 -16.51 -0.90 -37.03
C MET A 85 -16.15 0.26 -36.10
N TYR A 86 -16.18 1.50 -36.58
CA TYR A 86 -15.98 2.70 -35.77
C TYR A 86 -16.99 2.77 -34.60
N PHE A 87 -18.27 2.54 -34.89
CA PHE A 87 -19.33 2.56 -33.89
C PHE A 87 -19.12 1.47 -32.83
N ALA A 88 -18.80 0.24 -33.25
CA ALA A 88 -18.56 -0.90 -32.37
C ALA A 88 -17.35 -0.68 -31.46
N VAL A 89 -16.24 -0.20 -32.00
CA VAL A 89 -15.02 0.12 -31.24
C VAL A 89 -15.30 1.22 -30.23
N LYS A 90 -15.95 2.31 -30.66
CA LYS A 90 -16.30 3.45 -29.78
C LYS A 90 -17.25 3.04 -28.66
N ARG A 91 -18.32 2.30 -28.96
CA ARG A 91 -19.27 1.77 -27.96
C ARG A 91 -18.63 0.72 -27.07
N GLY A 92 -17.79 -0.15 -27.61
CA GLY A 92 -17.03 -1.17 -26.86
C GLY A 92 -16.11 -0.52 -25.83
N LEU A 93 -15.29 0.44 -26.26
CA LEU A 93 -14.48 1.27 -25.38
C LEU A 93 -15.34 1.97 -24.32
N TYR A 94 -16.45 2.61 -24.72
CA TYR A 94 -17.32 3.29 -23.76
C TYR A 94 -17.93 2.32 -22.74
N SER A 95 -18.29 1.10 -23.13
CA SER A 95 -18.85 0.08 -22.22
C SER A 95 -17.84 -0.41 -21.18
N ILE A 96 -16.58 -0.59 -21.56
CA ILE A 96 -15.48 -0.92 -20.64
C ILE A 96 -15.21 0.27 -19.71
N LEU A 97 -15.16 1.48 -20.27
CA LEU A 97 -14.96 2.72 -19.52
C LEU A 97 -16.10 3.02 -18.55
N THR A 98 -17.33 2.56 -18.80
CA THR A 98 -18.44 2.71 -17.84
C THR A 98 -18.35 1.75 -16.66
N VAL A 99 -17.79 0.56 -16.85
CA VAL A 99 -17.57 -0.41 -15.76
C VAL A 99 -16.41 0.01 -14.87
N LEU A 100 -15.42 0.70 -15.44
CA LEU A 100 -14.26 1.23 -14.71
C LEU A 100 -14.46 2.64 -14.14
N LYS A 101 -15.61 3.29 -14.41
CA LYS A 101 -15.86 4.66 -13.97
C LYS A 101 -16.26 4.70 -12.50
N PRO A 102 -15.49 5.38 -11.63
CA PRO A 102 -16.05 5.95 -10.41
C PRO A 102 -17.11 6.98 -10.80
N SER A 103 -17.97 7.35 -9.85
CA SER A 103 -19.19 8.17 -10.04
C SER A 103 -19.01 9.55 -10.70
N ASN A 104 -17.80 9.97 -11.09
CA ASN A 104 -17.52 11.27 -11.72
C ASN A 104 -16.75 11.14 -13.05
N LYS A 105 -17.31 11.68 -14.13
CA LYS A 105 -16.76 11.59 -15.50
C LYS A 105 -15.41 12.31 -15.70
N ASN A 106 -15.06 13.27 -14.85
CA ASN A 106 -13.84 14.07 -14.98
C ASN A 106 -12.64 13.54 -14.15
N ASP A 107 -12.88 12.59 -13.23
CA ASP A 107 -11.85 12.11 -12.30
C ASP A 107 -11.17 10.79 -12.75
N PHE A 108 -11.68 10.11 -13.78
CA PHE A 108 -11.14 8.80 -14.18
C PHE A 108 -9.75 8.90 -14.82
N VAL A 109 -9.57 9.82 -15.77
CA VAL A 109 -8.26 10.01 -16.43
C VAL A 109 -7.22 10.48 -15.40
N GLY A 110 -7.62 11.39 -14.49
CA GLY A 110 -6.79 11.82 -13.37
C GLY A 110 -6.39 10.67 -12.45
N SER A 111 -7.34 9.86 -12.00
CA SER A 111 -7.07 8.73 -11.11
C SER A 111 -6.24 7.62 -11.75
N VAL A 112 -6.39 7.35 -13.05
CA VAL A 112 -5.52 6.41 -13.79
C VAL A 112 -4.11 6.99 -13.93
N TYR A 113 -3.97 8.27 -14.27
CA TYR A 113 -2.67 8.93 -14.38
C TYR A 113 -1.94 8.99 -13.04
N GLU A 114 -2.65 9.35 -11.96
CA GLU A 114 -2.10 9.30 -10.60
C GLU A 114 -1.65 7.89 -10.24
N ARG A 115 -2.45 6.86 -10.54
CA ARG A 115 -2.08 5.47 -10.24
C ARG A 115 -0.82 5.04 -10.97
N LEU A 116 -0.68 5.40 -12.26
CA LEU A 116 0.52 5.12 -13.04
C LEU A 116 1.76 5.85 -12.49
N LYS A 117 1.59 7.10 -12.05
CA LYS A 117 2.67 7.87 -11.41
C LYS A 117 3.13 7.21 -10.11
N LEU A 118 2.18 6.78 -9.27
CA LEU A 118 2.48 6.12 -8.01
C LEU A 118 3.16 4.75 -8.19
N THR A 119 2.85 4.01 -9.27
CA THR A 119 3.52 2.74 -9.59
C THR A 119 4.99 2.92 -9.95
N ARG A 120 5.37 4.08 -10.51
CA ARG A 120 6.77 4.45 -10.78
C ARG A 120 7.46 5.13 -9.59
N GLY A 121 6.77 5.27 -8.46
CA GLY A 121 7.34 5.86 -7.25
C GLY A 121 8.45 4.99 -6.64
N PRO A 122 9.29 5.56 -5.76
CA PRO A 122 10.37 4.83 -5.13
C PRO A 122 9.84 3.67 -4.28
N LYS A 123 10.63 2.62 -4.16
CA LYS A 123 10.38 1.49 -3.28
C LYS A 123 10.81 1.84 -1.87
N VAL A 124 9.84 1.94 -0.96
CA VAL A 124 10.07 2.43 0.39
C VAL A 124 9.67 1.37 1.40
N THR A 125 10.64 0.92 2.19
CA THR A 125 10.39 0.07 3.36
C THR A 125 10.22 0.92 4.61
N VAL A 126 9.24 0.60 5.44
CA VAL A 126 9.02 1.25 6.74
C VAL A 126 9.11 0.18 7.82
N ILE A 127 10.12 0.26 8.67
CA ILE A 127 10.27 -0.59 9.85
C ILE A 127 9.64 0.12 11.04
N GLY A 128 8.61 -0.48 11.62
CA GLY A 128 7.93 0.12 12.76
C GLY A 128 6.76 -0.71 13.26
N GLY A 129 5.80 -0.03 13.88
CA GLY A 129 4.65 -0.69 14.48
C GLY A 129 3.74 0.27 15.22
N ALA A 130 2.65 -0.30 15.73
CA ALA A 130 1.60 0.37 16.47
C ALA A 130 1.14 1.68 15.79
N SER A 131 0.77 2.68 16.59
CA SER A 131 0.30 3.97 16.06
C SER A 131 1.40 4.84 15.43
N GLY A 132 2.68 4.52 15.65
CA GLY A 132 3.81 5.33 15.17
C GLY A 132 4.04 5.21 13.67
N ILE A 133 3.78 4.03 13.10
CA ILE A 133 3.95 3.79 11.65
C ILE A 133 2.88 4.49 10.80
N MET A 134 1.71 4.79 11.38
CA MET A 134 0.55 5.28 10.62
C MET A 134 0.79 6.62 9.92
N PRO A 135 1.36 7.67 10.56
CA PRO A 135 1.62 8.93 9.89
C PRO A 135 2.61 8.82 8.72
N VAL A 136 3.58 7.90 8.80
CA VAL A 136 4.53 7.64 7.72
C VAL A 136 3.80 7.02 6.53
N LEU A 137 3.09 5.92 6.75
CA LEU A 137 2.39 5.20 5.68
C LEU A 137 1.30 6.07 5.03
N HIS A 138 0.47 6.76 5.82
CA HIS A 138 -0.51 7.71 5.29
C HIS A 138 0.12 8.83 4.46
N GLY A 139 1.31 9.30 4.85
CA GLY A 139 2.06 10.31 4.11
C GLY A 139 2.58 9.78 2.78
N LEU A 140 3.20 8.60 2.79
CA LEU A 140 3.83 7.99 1.62
C LEU A 140 2.84 7.52 0.56
N LYS A 141 1.62 7.11 0.95
CA LYS A 141 0.56 6.68 0.01
C LYS A 141 0.24 7.70 -1.08
N LYS A 142 0.57 8.98 -0.86
CA LYS A 142 0.39 10.06 -1.85
C LYS A 142 1.48 10.11 -2.93
N TYR A 143 2.57 9.38 -2.75
CA TYR A 143 3.78 9.52 -3.56
C TYR A 143 4.27 8.20 -4.18
N THR A 144 3.95 7.06 -3.57
CA THR A 144 4.33 5.75 -4.11
C THR A 144 3.32 4.67 -3.72
N ASN A 145 3.11 3.70 -4.61
CA ASN A 145 2.40 2.45 -4.31
C ASN A 145 3.35 1.31 -3.90
N ASN A 146 4.67 1.54 -3.99
CA ASN A 146 5.71 0.57 -3.66
C ASN A 146 6.11 0.67 -2.18
N ILE A 147 5.10 0.63 -1.30
CA ILE A 147 5.27 0.75 0.16
C ILE A 147 5.31 -0.65 0.76
N HIS A 148 6.35 -0.92 1.55
CA HIS A 148 6.55 -2.17 2.26
C HIS A 148 6.63 -1.90 3.76
N ALA A 149 5.61 -2.29 4.51
CA ALA A 149 5.61 -2.18 5.96
C ALA A 149 6.24 -3.44 6.55
N VAL A 150 7.40 -3.30 7.19
CA VAL A 150 8.11 -4.39 7.86
C VAL A 150 7.87 -4.26 9.36
N ILE A 151 7.26 -5.27 9.98
CA ILE A 151 6.77 -5.18 11.35
C ILE A 151 7.10 -6.44 12.15
N LEU A 152 7.27 -6.27 13.46
CA LEU A 152 7.18 -7.41 14.38
C LEU A 152 5.72 -7.90 14.43
N PRO A 153 5.42 -9.20 14.23
CA PRO A 153 4.06 -9.71 14.04
C PRO A 153 3.24 -9.82 15.33
N THR A 154 3.09 -8.72 16.04
CA THR A 154 2.12 -8.60 17.15
C THR A 154 0.76 -8.16 16.61
N GLU A 155 -0.33 -8.55 17.27
CA GLU A 155 -1.69 -8.18 16.85
C GLU A 155 -1.85 -6.65 16.71
N LYS A 156 -1.32 -5.90 17.68
CA LYS A 156 -1.28 -4.43 17.68
C LYS A 156 -0.60 -3.87 16.44
N ASN A 157 0.56 -4.40 16.04
CA ASN A 157 1.31 -3.93 14.88
C ASN A 157 0.61 -4.29 13.58
N ILE A 158 0.10 -5.52 13.47
CA ILE A 158 -0.63 -5.98 12.28
C ILE A 158 -1.85 -5.10 12.06
N ARG A 159 -2.71 -4.95 13.08
CA ARG A 159 -3.93 -4.11 12.98
C ARG A 159 -3.60 -2.67 12.59
N SER A 160 -2.66 -2.02 13.28
CA SER A 160 -2.32 -0.62 12.97
C SER A 160 -1.77 -0.45 11.55
N THR A 161 -1.04 -1.44 11.04
CA THR A 161 -0.51 -1.41 9.67
C THR A 161 -1.60 -1.65 8.63
N LEU A 162 -2.54 -2.58 8.89
CA LEU A 162 -3.72 -2.79 8.05
C LEU A 162 -4.54 -1.50 7.94
N VAL A 163 -4.80 -0.83 9.07
CA VAL A 163 -5.48 0.48 9.09
C VAL A 163 -4.70 1.50 8.26
N ALA A 164 -3.39 1.61 8.47
CA ALA A 164 -2.57 2.61 7.79
C ALA A 164 -2.51 2.44 6.26
N LEU A 165 -2.54 1.19 5.78
CA LEU A 165 -2.46 0.88 4.36
C LEU A 165 -3.83 0.79 3.67
N SER A 166 -4.93 0.69 4.42
CA SER A 166 -6.27 0.60 3.81
C SER A 166 -6.69 1.93 3.16
N ASP A 167 -7.48 1.83 2.08
CA ASP A 167 -7.82 2.98 1.23
C ASP A 167 -9.07 3.76 1.65
N THR A 168 -9.95 3.16 2.45
CA THR A 168 -11.24 3.80 2.76
C THR A 168 -11.35 4.18 4.24
N LYS A 169 -11.92 5.36 4.49
CA LYS A 169 -12.26 5.79 5.85
C LYS A 169 -13.15 4.77 6.57
N THR A 170 -14.01 4.08 5.83
CA THR A 170 -14.89 3.04 6.36
C THR A 170 -14.13 1.82 6.87
N LEU A 171 -13.16 1.31 6.09
CA LEU A 171 -12.31 0.19 6.53
C LEU A 171 -11.47 0.57 7.75
N ASN A 172 -10.95 1.80 7.78
CA ASN A 172 -10.24 2.31 8.97
C ASN A 172 -11.12 2.33 10.21
N LYS A 173 -12.38 2.78 10.08
CA LYS A 173 -13.36 2.74 11.18
C LYS A 173 -13.68 1.31 11.60
N LEU A 174 -13.87 0.40 10.65
CA LEU A 174 -14.19 -1.00 10.92
C LEU A 174 -13.04 -1.70 11.67
N LEU A 175 -11.81 -1.60 11.17
CA LEU A 175 -10.63 -2.18 11.80
C LEU A 175 -10.30 -1.56 13.17
N SER A 176 -10.75 -0.32 13.42
CA SER A 176 -10.58 0.35 14.71
C SER A 176 -11.79 0.19 15.63
N TYR A 177 -12.86 -0.49 15.19
CA TYR A 177 -14.12 -0.59 15.92
C TYR A 177 -13.96 -1.42 17.19
N ARG A 178 -14.33 -0.84 18.33
CA ARG A 178 -14.51 -1.55 19.60
C ARG A 178 -15.99 -1.78 19.82
N PHE A 179 -16.36 -3.01 20.18
CA PHE A 179 -17.76 -3.34 20.37
C PHE A 179 -18.33 -2.63 21.60
N GLU A 180 -19.58 -2.18 21.50
CA GLU A 180 -20.27 -1.52 22.61
C GLU A 180 -21.05 -2.52 23.48
N SER A 181 -21.37 -3.70 22.94
CA SER A 181 -22.14 -4.71 23.67
C SER A 181 -21.37 -5.22 24.89
N ALA A 182 -22.05 -5.38 26.02
CA ALA A 182 -21.42 -5.79 27.27
C ALA A 182 -20.61 -7.09 27.15
N LYS A 183 -21.09 -8.04 26.34
CA LYS A 183 -20.41 -9.33 26.09
C LYS A 183 -19.13 -9.21 25.26
N LEU A 184 -18.99 -8.17 24.44
CA LEU A 184 -17.86 -8.00 23.54
C LEU A 184 -17.03 -6.75 23.80
N LYS A 185 -17.30 -6.03 24.90
CA LYS A 185 -16.73 -4.70 25.19
C LYS A 185 -15.20 -4.69 25.25
N GLU A 186 -14.59 -5.82 25.56
CA GLU A 186 -13.13 -5.97 25.63
C GLU A 186 -12.49 -6.20 24.25
N PHE A 187 -13.27 -6.62 23.25
CA PHE A 187 -12.76 -6.95 21.93
C PHE A 187 -12.79 -5.75 20.97
N ASN A 188 -11.80 -5.74 20.10
CA ASN A 188 -11.75 -4.89 18.93
C ASN A 188 -11.94 -5.76 17.68
N PHE A 189 -12.75 -5.29 16.73
CA PHE A 189 -13.02 -6.05 15.50
C PHE A 189 -11.72 -6.36 14.73
N GLY A 190 -10.79 -5.41 14.63
CA GLY A 190 -9.53 -5.61 13.94
C GLY A 190 -8.67 -6.70 14.57
N ASP A 191 -8.64 -6.80 15.90
CA ASP A 191 -7.89 -7.86 16.58
C ASP A 191 -8.54 -9.23 16.34
N LEU A 192 -9.87 -9.32 16.46
CA LEU A 192 -10.61 -10.54 16.14
C LEU A 192 -10.43 -10.97 14.70
N PHE A 193 -10.43 -10.02 13.76
CA PHE A 193 -10.18 -10.27 12.35
C PHE A 193 -8.78 -10.85 12.15
N VAL A 194 -7.74 -10.23 12.70
CA VAL A 194 -6.35 -10.70 12.58
C VAL A 194 -6.20 -12.10 13.17
N LYS A 195 -6.81 -12.34 14.34
CA LYS A 195 -6.80 -13.65 15.00
C LYS A 195 -7.48 -14.71 14.13
N ALA A 196 -8.68 -14.44 13.63
CA ALA A 196 -9.41 -15.35 12.75
C ALA A 196 -8.66 -15.62 11.44
N MET A 197 -8.08 -14.60 10.81
CA MET A 197 -7.29 -14.77 9.58
C MET A 197 -6.07 -15.65 9.80
N LYS A 198 -5.39 -15.51 10.94
CA LYS A 198 -4.27 -16.38 11.31
C LYS A 198 -4.70 -17.82 11.50
N ASP A 199 -5.81 -18.05 12.19
CA ASP A 199 -6.34 -19.39 12.46
C ASP A 199 -6.81 -20.09 11.16
N VAL A 200 -7.39 -19.34 10.21
CA VAL A 200 -7.83 -19.86 8.91
C VAL A 200 -6.66 -20.11 7.95
N SER A 201 -5.66 -19.23 7.94
CA SER A 201 -4.55 -19.30 6.96
C SER A 201 -3.41 -20.23 7.42
N GLY A 202 -3.41 -20.67 8.67
CA GLY A 202 -2.41 -21.57 9.25
C GLY A 202 -1.09 -20.88 9.66
N ASP A 203 -0.69 -19.81 8.98
CA ASP A 203 0.49 -19.02 9.33
C ASP A 203 0.30 -17.51 9.16
N THR A 204 1.16 -16.73 9.82
CA THR A 204 1.08 -15.27 9.87
C THR A 204 1.38 -14.61 8.52
N VAL A 205 2.26 -15.18 7.69
CA VAL A 205 2.63 -14.60 6.39
C VAL A 205 1.44 -14.71 5.44
N ASN A 206 0.85 -15.89 5.33
CA ASN A 206 -0.34 -16.10 4.50
C ASN A 206 -1.54 -15.30 4.99
N ALA A 207 -1.75 -15.22 6.31
CA ALA A 207 -2.82 -14.39 6.89
C ALA A 207 -2.69 -12.92 6.49
N LEU A 208 -1.47 -12.37 6.48
CA LEU A 208 -1.22 -10.98 6.06
C LEU A 208 -1.42 -10.78 4.56
N ASN A 209 -0.98 -11.74 3.74
CA ASN A 209 -1.18 -11.71 2.28
C ASN A 209 -2.66 -11.74 1.92
N GLU A 210 -3.44 -12.62 2.54
CA GLU A 210 -4.89 -12.69 2.30
C GLU A 210 -5.63 -11.47 2.86
N SER A 211 -5.23 -10.97 4.03
CA SER A 211 -5.76 -9.72 4.58
C SER A 211 -5.52 -8.54 3.65
N ALA A 212 -4.37 -8.52 2.95
CA ALA A 212 -4.05 -7.48 1.99
C ALA A 212 -5.01 -7.46 0.79
N ASN A 213 -5.44 -8.65 0.33
CA ASN A 213 -6.42 -8.80 -0.73
C ASN A 213 -7.82 -8.35 -0.27
N VAL A 214 -8.25 -8.79 0.92
CA VAL A 214 -9.56 -8.45 1.51
C VAL A 214 -9.72 -6.94 1.66
N PHE A 215 -8.68 -6.23 2.10
CA PHE A 215 -8.74 -4.78 2.34
C PHE A 215 -8.21 -3.92 1.20
N SER A 216 -7.73 -4.51 0.11
CA SER A 216 -7.16 -3.79 -1.04
C SER A 216 -6.11 -2.75 -0.62
N LEU A 217 -5.07 -3.20 0.11
CA LEU A 217 -4.06 -2.32 0.68
C LEU A 217 -3.20 -1.61 -0.39
N SER A 218 -2.81 -0.36 -0.14
CA SER A 218 -1.92 0.43 -1.02
C SER A 218 -0.43 0.16 -0.78
N GLY A 219 -0.10 -1.08 -0.44
CA GLY A 219 1.23 -1.52 -0.06
C GLY A 219 1.20 -2.98 0.41
N ARG A 220 2.34 -3.48 0.88
CA ARG A 220 2.49 -4.85 1.37
C ARG A 220 3.00 -4.86 2.80
N ILE A 221 2.62 -5.88 3.57
CA ILE A 221 3.05 -6.08 4.95
C ILE A 221 3.95 -7.31 5.01
N TYR A 222 5.13 -7.15 5.60
CA TYR A 222 6.11 -8.22 5.79
C TYR A 222 6.34 -8.38 7.29
N PRO A 223 5.90 -9.49 7.91
CA PRO A 223 6.26 -9.77 9.27
C PRO A 223 7.75 -10.12 9.31
N LEU A 224 8.49 -9.61 10.29
CA LEU A 224 9.93 -9.87 10.46
C LEU A 224 10.22 -11.34 10.78
N THR A 225 9.31 -11.98 11.49
CA THR A 225 9.37 -13.40 11.87
C THR A 225 8.14 -14.12 11.33
N LYS A 226 8.29 -15.40 10.98
CA LYS A 226 7.16 -16.26 10.60
C LYS A 226 6.38 -16.71 11.83
N ASP A 227 7.07 -16.82 12.96
CA ASP A 227 6.52 -17.22 14.24
C ASP A 227 6.24 -16.01 15.14
N PRO A 228 5.23 -16.08 16.02
CA PRO A 228 5.00 -15.06 17.03
C PRO A 228 6.20 -14.93 17.97
N VAL A 229 6.55 -13.69 18.32
CA VAL A 229 7.65 -13.41 19.24
C VAL A 229 7.17 -12.62 20.45
N ILE A 230 7.74 -12.95 21.60
CA ILE A 230 7.50 -12.26 22.87
C ILE A 230 8.68 -11.33 23.13
N VAL A 231 8.36 -10.06 23.39
CA VAL A 231 9.34 -9.04 23.77
C VAL A 231 9.41 -8.97 25.29
N GLU A 232 10.60 -9.16 25.86
CA GLU A 232 10.84 -9.06 27.30
C GLU A 232 11.62 -7.78 27.62
N PHE A 233 11.04 -6.96 28.49
CA PHE A 233 11.62 -5.74 29.02
C PHE A 233 12.30 -6.04 30.36
N LYS A 234 13.58 -5.68 30.46
CA LYS A 234 14.29 -5.64 31.74
C LYS A 234 14.16 -4.24 32.31
N VAL A 235 13.67 -4.13 33.56
CA VAL A 235 13.53 -2.85 34.25
C VAL A 235 14.67 -2.61 35.24
N LYS A 236 14.81 -1.37 35.72
CA LYS A 236 15.92 -0.95 36.63
C LYS A 236 16.08 -1.87 37.85
N ASP A 237 14.99 -2.38 38.40
CA ASP A 237 14.98 -3.26 39.57
C ASP A 237 15.30 -4.73 39.23
N GLY A 238 15.77 -5.02 38.02
CA GLY A 238 16.13 -6.36 37.54
C GLY A 238 14.95 -7.24 37.13
N LYS A 239 13.71 -6.85 37.46
CA LYS A 239 12.49 -7.55 37.06
C LYS A 239 12.35 -7.63 35.53
N LYS A 240 11.82 -8.76 35.07
CA LYS A 240 11.48 -9.03 33.67
C LYS A 240 9.98 -8.90 33.48
N VAL A 241 9.56 -8.20 32.43
CA VAL A 241 8.16 -7.90 32.12
C VAL A 241 7.93 -8.14 30.62
N THR A 242 6.80 -8.71 30.24
CA THR A 242 6.45 -8.98 28.83
C THR A 242 5.30 -8.10 28.32
N GLU A 243 4.59 -7.43 29.23
CA GLU A 243 3.44 -6.57 28.93
C GLU A 243 3.81 -5.09 29.01
N GLU A 244 3.67 -4.35 27.91
CA GLU A 244 3.91 -2.91 27.86
C GLU A 244 2.98 -2.14 28.82
N GLU A 245 1.72 -2.58 28.93
CA GLU A 245 0.71 -2.00 29.82
C GLU A 245 1.11 -2.10 31.29
N TYR A 246 1.76 -3.20 31.70
CA TYR A 246 2.25 -3.38 33.07
C TYR A 246 3.35 -2.37 33.41
N LEU A 247 4.24 -2.06 32.47
CA LEU A 247 5.27 -1.03 32.65
C LEU A 247 4.65 0.35 32.87
N ILE A 248 3.65 0.69 32.05
CA ILE A 248 2.95 1.98 32.13
C ILE A 248 2.20 2.11 33.46
N LYS A 249 1.44 1.07 33.84
CA LYS A 249 0.60 1.06 35.06
C LYS A 249 1.46 1.18 36.32
N ASN A 250 2.56 0.46 36.39
CA ASN A 250 3.44 0.41 37.57
C ASN A 250 4.59 1.43 37.51
N ASN A 251 4.65 2.27 36.47
CA ASN A 251 5.70 3.28 36.29
C ASN A 251 7.12 2.68 36.36
N LEU A 252 7.31 1.52 35.73
CA LEU A 252 8.60 0.85 35.70
C LEU A 252 9.46 1.42 34.57
N LYS A 253 10.75 1.63 34.84
CA LYS A 253 11.72 2.17 33.88
C LYS A 253 12.49 1.05 33.20
N VAL A 254 12.37 0.96 31.89
CA VAL A 254 13.06 -0.02 31.05
C VAL A 254 14.52 0.40 30.88
N ILE A 255 15.41 -0.58 31.03
CA ILE A 255 16.86 -0.41 30.81
C ILE A 255 17.32 -1.18 29.56
N SER A 256 16.68 -2.30 29.24
CA SER A 256 17.02 -3.09 28.06
C SER A 256 15.84 -3.94 27.61
N VAL A 257 15.88 -4.41 26.37
CA VAL A 257 14.88 -5.29 25.79
C VAL A 257 15.55 -6.48 25.12
N ARG A 258 14.88 -7.63 25.11
CA ARG A 258 15.27 -8.81 24.32
C ARG A 258 14.05 -9.49 23.72
N ILE A 259 14.27 -10.30 22.68
CA ILE A 259 13.27 -11.27 22.22
C ILE A 259 13.41 -12.51 23.12
N GLN A 260 12.34 -12.86 23.85
CA GLN A 260 12.33 -14.01 24.75
C GLN A 260 12.12 -15.33 24.01
N THR A 261 11.37 -15.30 22.91
CA THR A 261 11.09 -16.50 22.10
C THR A 261 12.40 -17.04 21.54
N GLU A 262 12.73 -18.27 21.89
CA GLU A 262 13.87 -19.01 21.35
C GLU A 262 13.48 -19.62 19.98
N ASP A 263 14.44 -19.74 19.07
CA ASP A 263 14.31 -20.44 17.77
C ASP A 263 13.14 -20.00 16.86
N TYR A 264 12.75 -18.72 16.89
CA TYR A 264 11.80 -18.19 15.92
C TYR A 264 12.39 -18.22 14.50
N ARG A 265 11.56 -18.51 13.49
CA ARG A 265 11.97 -18.43 12.09
C ARG A 265 11.87 -17.01 11.60
N VAL A 266 12.94 -16.52 11.00
CA VAL A 266 12.97 -15.22 10.32
C VAL A 266 12.17 -15.31 9.02
N ASN A 267 11.60 -14.18 8.59
CA ASN A 267 11.04 -14.04 7.26
C ASN A 267 12.09 -13.43 6.31
N GLU A 268 12.70 -14.28 5.49
CA GLU A 268 13.79 -13.89 4.59
C GLU A 268 13.32 -12.87 3.54
N GLN A 269 12.04 -12.92 3.14
CA GLN A 269 11.45 -11.92 2.25
C GLN A 269 11.44 -10.52 2.87
N ALA A 270 11.29 -10.42 4.20
CA ALA A 270 11.37 -9.15 4.91
C ALA A 270 12.81 -8.60 4.91
N LEU A 271 13.83 -9.46 5.03
CA LEU A 271 15.23 -9.04 4.92
C LEU A 271 15.57 -8.59 3.50
N GLU A 272 15.11 -9.34 2.50
CA GLU A 272 15.31 -8.99 1.08
C GLU A 272 14.64 -7.65 0.74
N ILE A 273 13.44 -7.38 1.25
CA ILE A 273 12.75 -6.11 0.98
C ILE A 273 13.48 -4.92 1.61
N ILE A 274 14.00 -5.06 2.84
CA ILE A 274 14.86 -4.05 3.48
C ILE A 274 16.09 -3.75 2.61
N LYS A 275 16.78 -4.79 2.14
CA LYS A 275 18.04 -4.65 1.39
C LYS A 275 17.85 -4.06 -0.02
N SER A 276 16.70 -4.33 -0.64
CA SER A 276 16.38 -3.97 -2.03
C SER A 276 15.47 -2.75 -2.18
N SER A 277 15.26 -1.98 -1.10
CA SER A 277 14.46 -0.75 -1.14
C SER A 277 15.33 0.47 -1.46
N ASP A 278 14.77 1.44 -2.18
CA ASP A 278 15.43 2.72 -2.45
C ASP A 278 15.58 3.55 -1.17
N ALA A 279 14.69 3.31 -0.20
CA ALA A 279 14.79 3.88 1.13
C ALA A 279 14.22 2.94 2.20
N VAL A 280 14.82 2.99 3.39
CA VAL A 280 14.34 2.32 4.60
C VAL A 280 14.07 3.35 5.67
N ILE A 281 12.83 3.47 6.11
CA ILE A 281 12.40 4.39 7.15
C ILE A 281 12.27 3.61 8.45
N ILE A 282 13.01 4.02 9.48
CA ILE A 282 12.97 3.44 10.81
C ILE A 282 12.12 4.36 11.69
N GLY A 283 10.99 3.84 12.17
CA GLY A 283 10.05 4.58 12.99
C GLY A 283 9.21 5.61 12.23
N PRO A 284 8.56 6.54 12.96
CA PRO A 284 8.61 6.70 14.40
C PRO A 284 7.85 5.58 15.12
N GLY A 285 8.07 5.42 16.41
CA GLY A 285 7.48 4.35 17.21
C GLY A 285 8.18 4.20 18.55
N SER A 286 7.58 3.44 19.46
CA SER A 286 8.20 3.16 20.77
C SER A 286 9.61 2.63 20.58
N LEU A 287 10.59 3.25 21.24
CA LEU A 287 11.98 2.82 21.14
C LEU A 287 12.10 1.37 21.60
N TYR A 288 11.70 1.09 22.84
CA TYR A 288 11.87 -0.24 23.45
C TYR A 288 10.83 -1.27 23.02
N ALA A 289 9.60 -0.88 22.66
CA ALA A 289 8.53 -1.84 22.33
C ALA A 289 8.35 -2.07 20.82
N THR A 290 9.01 -1.28 19.97
CA THR A 290 8.83 -1.38 18.51
C THR A 290 10.14 -1.31 17.74
N ILE A 291 10.95 -0.27 17.94
CA ILE A 291 12.16 -0.07 17.14
C ILE A 291 13.25 -1.08 17.51
N LEU A 292 13.66 -1.11 18.78
CA LEU A 292 14.72 -2.02 19.24
C LEU A 292 14.35 -3.50 19.07
N PRO A 293 13.13 -3.96 19.38
CA PRO A 293 12.74 -5.35 19.12
C PRO A 293 12.79 -5.74 17.64
N SER A 294 12.54 -4.81 16.73
CA SER A 294 12.65 -5.06 15.29
C SER A 294 14.11 -5.25 14.87
N LEU A 295 15.04 -4.48 15.46
CA LEU A 295 16.48 -4.58 15.21
C LEU A 295 17.10 -5.83 15.83
N LEU A 296 16.52 -6.37 16.91
CA LEU A 296 16.95 -7.61 17.55
C LEU A 296 16.58 -8.87 16.76
N VAL A 297 15.76 -8.76 15.72
CA VAL A 297 15.47 -9.88 14.83
C VAL A 297 16.72 -10.20 14.00
N LYS A 298 17.16 -11.45 14.04
CA LYS A 298 18.37 -11.92 13.33
C LYS A 298 18.32 -11.54 11.85
N GLY A 299 19.40 -10.92 11.34
CA GLY A 299 19.53 -10.52 9.95
C GLY A 299 19.03 -9.11 9.64
N VAL A 300 18.28 -8.45 10.55
CA VAL A 300 17.75 -7.10 10.31
C VAL A 300 18.86 -6.03 10.28
N PRO A 301 19.78 -5.96 11.26
CA PRO A 301 20.89 -5.01 11.20
C PRO A 301 21.77 -5.20 9.96
N GLU A 302 22.05 -6.44 9.57
CA GLU A 302 22.86 -6.78 8.40
C GLU A 302 22.14 -6.43 7.09
N ALA A 303 20.82 -6.63 7.03
CA ALA A 303 20.00 -6.22 5.89
C ALA A 303 19.92 -4.70 5.75
N LEU A 304 19.82 -3.98 6.87
CA LEU A 304 19.87 -2.51 6.91
C LEU A 304 21.24 -2.01 6.45
N PHE A 305 22.31 -2.47 7.08
CA PHE A 305 23.69 -2.07 6.74
C PHE A 305 24.04 -2.38 5.27
N GLY A 306 23.65 -3.57 4.78
CA GLY A 306 23.86 -3.97 3.39
C GLY A 306 22.90 -3.35 2.38
N SER A 307 21.95 -2.52 2.80
CA SER A 307 21.01 -1.83 1.92
C SER A 307 21.67 -0.64 1.22
N ARG A 308 21.50 -0.55 -0.10
CA ARG A 308 21.96 0.60 -0.90
C ARG A 308 21.03 1.80 -0.79
N GLY A 309 19.81 1.60 -0.27
CA GLY A 309 18.86 2.68 -0.06
C GLY A 309 19.24 3.59 1.10
N ILE A 310 18.69 4.80 1.07
CA ILE A 310 18.86 5.75 2.18
C ILE A 310 18.12 5.27 3.43
N LYS A 311 18.80 5.25 4.57
CA LYS A 311 18.30 4.76 5.86
C LYS A 311 17.92 5.95 6.73
N ILE A 312 16.62 6.18 6.88
CA ILE A 312 16.08 7.39 7.50
C ILE A 312 15.44 7.02 8.84
N PHE A 313 15.99 7.51 9.94
CA PHE A 313 15.34 7.42 11.24
C PHE A 313 14.42 8.61 11.48
N VAL A 314 13.15 8.37 11.78
CA VAL A 314 12.19 9.43 12.16
C VAL A 314 12.11 9.49 13.67
N LEU A 315 12.64 10.57 14.24
CA LEU A 315 12.67 10.77 15.69
C LEU A 315 11.26 10.98 16.24
N ASN A 316 10.98 10.34 17.38
CA ASN A 316 9.75 10.54 18.13
C ASN A 316 9.60 12.02 18.58
N LEU A 317 8.36 12.49 18.72
CA LEU A 317 8.09 13.85 19.24
C LEU A 317 8.12 13.91 20.77
N MET A 318 7.69 12.83 21.41
CA MET A 318 7.42 12.74 22.84
C MET A 318 8.11 11.52 23.44
N THR A 319 8.51 11.62 24.69
CA THR A 319 9.00 10.50 25.49
C THR A 319 7.86 9.58 25.92
N GLN A 320 8.18 8.33 26.21
CA GLN A 320 7.23 7.43 26.85
C GLN A 320 7.49 7.29 28.35
N LYS A 321 6.42 7.08 29.11
CA LYS A 321 6.47 7.00 30.59
C LYS A 321 7.48 5.97 31.11
N TYR A 322 7.64 4.85 30.43
CA TYR A 322 8.53 3.76 30.85
C TYR A 322 9.95 3.87 30.28
N GLU A 323 10.21 4.80 29.36
CA GLU A 323 11.56 5.04 28.89
C GLU A 323 12.40 5.59 30.07
N GLY A 324 13.55 4.97 30.30
CA GLY A 324 14.61 5.56 31.13
C GLY A 324 15.43 6.57 30.31
N GLY A 325 16.43 7.17 30.95
CA GLY A 325 17.42 8.02 30.28
C GLY A 325 17.17 9.53 30.36
N ASN A 326 17.98 10.26 29.61
CA ASN A 326 17.96 11.73 29.49
C ASN A 326 17.00 12.22 28.40
N HIS A 327 16.44 11.31 27.60
CA HIS A 327 15.41 11.58 26.60
C HIS A 327 15.83 12.56 25.50
N THR A 328 17.10 12.49 25.10
CA THR A 328 17.64 13.28 24.00
C THR A 328 17.57 12.53 22.67
N ALA A 329 17.64 13.27 21.56
CA ALA A 329 17.72 12.70 20.22
C ALA A 329 18.98 11.83 20.05
N SER A 330 20.11 12.32 20.55
CA SER A 330 21.38 11.59 20.52
C SER A 330 21.33 10.28 21.28
N GLU A 331 20.68 10.24 22.45
CA GLU A 331 20.57 9.02 23.25
C GLU A 331 19.72 7.96 22.55
N GLN A 332 18.62 8.35 21.90
CA GLN A 332 17.82 7.40 21.12
C GLN A 332 18.61 6.83 19.95
N ILE A 333 19.32 7.69 19.20
CA ILE A 333 20.14 7.28 18.06
C ILE A 333 21.28 6.38 18.53
N LYS A 334 22.00 6.76 19.58
CA LYS A 334 23.05 5.96 20.18
C LYS A 334 22.52 4.59 20.61
N THR A 335 21.37 4.56 21.29
CA THR A 335 20.75 3.29 21.71
C THR A 335 20.41 2.41 20.50
N ILE A 336 19.90 2.99 19.41
CA ILE A 336 19.62 2.24 18.18
C ILE A 336 20.90 1.66 17.58
N LEU A 337 21.97 2.46 17.48
CA LEU A 337 23.26 2.01 16.94
C LEU A 337 23.89 0.93 17.82
N ASP A 338 23.85 1.10 19.15
CA ASP A 338 24.37 0.14 20.13
C ASP A 338 23.64 -1.22 20.01
N TYR A 339 22.32 -1.21 19.81
CA TYR A 339 21.53 -2.44 19.62
C TYR A 339 21.71 -3.06 18.23
N ALA A 340 21.89 -2.25 17.20
CA ALA A 340 22.11 -2.74 15.84
C ALA A 340 23.52 -3.34 15.69
N GLY A 341 24.51 -2.81 16.39
CA GLY A 341 25.93 -3.18 16.24
C GLY A 341 26.55 -2.71 14.92
N GLU A 342 25.80 -1.98 14.09
CA GLU A 342 26.16 -1.57 12.73
C GLU A 342 25.62 -0.14 12.45
N PRO A 343 26.21 0.61 11.50
CA PRO A 343 25.72 1.93 11.12
C PRO A 343 24.46 1.81 10.24
N VAL A 344 23.30 1.73 10.89
CA VAL A 344 22.00 1.49 10.26
C VAL A 344 21.17 2.76 10.00
N ILE A 345 21.73 3.95 10.25
CA ILE A 345 21.06 5.25 10.06
C ILE A 345 21.97 6.16 9.24
N ASP A 346 21.48 6.67 8.10
CA ASP A 346 22.16 7.71 7.33
C ASP A 346 21.65 9.10 7.71
N VAL A 347 20.34 9.23 7.92
CA VAL A 347 19.67 10.51 8.15
C VAL A 347 18.70 10.42 9.32
N ALA A 348 18.80 11.35 10.27
CA ALA A 348 17.82 11.57 11.31
C ALA A 348 16.85 12.70 10.93
N VAL A 349 15.57 12.38 10.81
CA VAL A 349 14.49 13.35 10.57
C VAL A 349 13.92 13.80 11.91
N ILE A 350 14.08 15.09 12.20
CA ILE A 350 13.70 15.68 13.49
C ILE A 350 12.67 16.79 13.30
N ASN A 351 11.80 16.95 14.29
CA ASN A 351 10.83 18.03 14.28
C ASN A 351 11.49 19.38 14.61
N LYS A 352 11.24 20.38 13.77
CA LYS A 352 11.78 21.73 13.90
C LYS A 352 11.10 22.55 15.00
N ASN A 353 9.79 22.35 15.19
CA ASN A 353 8.98 23.24 16.02
C ASN A 353 8.96 22.75 17.47
N ALA A 354 9.02 23.67 18.42
CA ALA A 354 8.73 23.34 19.81
C ALA A 354 7.29 22.80 19.94
N VAL A 355 7.09 21.87 20.87
CA VAL A 355 5.76 21.41 21.23
C VAL A 355 5.09 22.51 22.06
N PRO A 356 3.87 22.98 21.71
CA PRO A 356 3.17 23.98 22.51
C PRO A 356 2.94 23.51 23.96
N GLU A 357 3.19 24.39 24.93
CA GLU A 357 3.05 24.08 26.38
C GLU A 357 1.66 23.56 26.75
N GLU A 358 0.60 24.13 26.17
CA GLU A 358 -0.78 23.68 26.39
C GLU A 358 -0.98 22.21 26.02
N ALA A 359 -0.38 21.76 24.91
CA ALA A 359 -0.43 20.36 24.49
C ALA A 359 0.41 19.47 25.43
N LEU A 360 1.54 19.97 25.94
CA LEU A 360 2.40 19.25 26.89
C LEU A 360 1.70 18.97 28.23
N LEU A 361 0.77 19.83 28.68
CA LEU A 361 0.05 19.63 29.95
C LEU A 361 -0.66 18.27 30.01
N LYS A 362 -1.25 17.81 28.89
CA LYS A 362 -1.90 16.48 28.81
C LYS A 362 -0.89 15.35 29.01
N TYR A 363 0.32 15.50 28.49
CA TYR A 363 1.38 14.50 28.53
C TYR A 363 2.13 14.49 29.88
N ARG A 364 2.26 15.65 30.54
CA ARG A 364 2.82 15.76 31.90
C ARG A 364 2.07 14.91 32.92
N ARG A 365 0.74 14.79 32.78
CA ARG A 365 -0.09 13.86 33.60
C ARG A 365 0.35 12.40 33.49
N PHE A 366 0.95 12.03 32.36
CA PHE A 366 1.49 10.69 32.10
C PHE A 366 3.01 10.62 32.31
N ARG A 367 3.64 11.65 32.90
CA ARG A 367 5.10 11.77 33.05
C ARG A 367 5.85 11.65 31.71
N ALA A 368 5.23 12.15 30.64
CA ALA A 368 5.83 12.25 29.32
C ALA A 368 6.16 13.72 29.01
N GLY A 369 7.26 13.94 28.28
CA GLY A 369 7.74 15.25 27.85
C GLY A 369 8.15 15.22 26.38
N SER A 370 8.55 16.37 25.83
CA SER A 370 9.14 16.42 24.48
C SER A 370 10.55 15.83 24.49
N ILE A 371 10.93 15.14 23.42
CA ILE A 371 12.32 14.72 23.23
C ILE A 371 13.19 15.95 22.96
N LEU A 372 14.32 16.03 23.66
CA LEU A 372 15.27 17.13 23.52
C LEU A 372 16.16 16.91 22.31
N VAL A 373 16.25 17.90 21.43
CA VAL A 373 17.09 17.81 20.22
C VAL A 373 18.44 18.46 20.50
N ASP A 374 19.46 17.64 20.73
CA ASP A 374 20.84 18.01 21.01
C ASP A 374 21.74 17.83 19.79
N GLU A 375 21.53 18.68 18.80
CA GLU A 375 22.12 18.52 17.45
C GLU A 375 23.64 18.51 17.38
N ALA A 376 24.31 19.15 18.35
CA ALA A 376 25.77 19.13 18.43
C ALA A 376 26.27 17.67 18.57
N ASN A 377 25.62 16.89 19.42
CA ASN A 377 25.97 15.49 19.68
C ASN A 377 25.58 14.59 18.50
N LEU A 378 24.57 14.96 17.71
CA LEU A 378 24.17 14.18 16.54
C LEU A 378 25.26 14.11 15.46
N LYS A 379 26.07 15.16 15.33
CA LYS A 379 27.17 15.21 14.36
C LYS A 379 28.28 14.22 14.67
N GLU A 380 28.46 13.84 15.94
CA GLU A 380 29.49 12.89 16.37
C GLU A 380 29.23 11.47 15.85
N PHE A 381 27.98 11.13 15.56
CA PHE A 381 27.62 9.82 14.98
C PHE A 381 27.77 9.77 13.45
N GLY A 382 28.19 10.85 12.79
CA GLY A 382 28.27 10.93 11.33
C GLY A 382 26.90 10.91 10.62
N ILE A 383 25.81 11.13 11.36
CA ILE A 383 24.43 11.08 10.85
C ILE A 383 24.00 12.48 10.37
N ALA A 384 23.46 12.56 9.16
CA ALA A 384 22.92 13.80 8.65
C ALA A 384 21.59 14.14 9.34
N VAL A 385 21.36 15.42 9.64
CA VAL A 385 20.15 15.86 10.36
C VAL A 385 19.22 16.64 9.42
N SER A 386 17.96 16.20 9.32
CA SER A 386 16.92 16.82 8.51
C SER A 386 15.82 17.39 9.40
N LYS A 387 15.86 18.71 9.63
CA LYS A 387 14.83 19.45 10.37
C LYS A 387 13.61 19.74 9.51
N ARG A 388 12.43 19.39 10.01
CA ARG A 388 11.17 19.61 9.28
C ARG A 388 10.04 19.97 10.24
N SER A 389 9.12 20.82 9.80
CA SER A 389 7.88 21.09 10.53
C SER A 389 6.92 19.91 10.33
N MET A 390 6.85 19.00 11.29
CA MET A 390 6.07 17.76 11.17
C MET A 390 5.20 17.50 12.39
N LEU A 391 4.96 18.49 13.23
CA LEU A 391 4.08 18.37 14.39
C LEU A 391 2.64 18.74 14.02
N LYS A 392 1.69 17.94 14.47
CA LYS A 392 0.26 18.22 14.44
C LYS A 392 -0.37 17.87 15.77
N ILE A 393 -1.23 18.75 16.27
CA ILE A 393 -2.13 18.47 17.40
C ILE A 393 -3.46 18.02 16.81
N THR A 394 -3.95 16.86 17.23
CA THR A 394 -5.24 16.32 16.81
C THR A 394 -6.39 16.98 17.55
N GLU A 395 -7.63 16.79 17.08
CA GLU A 395 -8.83 17.37 17.70
C GLU A 395 -9.02 16.92 19.16
N ASP A 396 -8.59 15.71 19.49
CA ASP A 396 -8.58 15.16 20.85
C ASP A 396 -7.35 15.61 21.68
N GLY A 397 -6.54 16.54 21.16
CA GLY A 397 -5.40 17.12 21.86
C GLY A 397 -4.18 16.20 21.97
N LEU A 398 -4.02 15.21 21.08
CA LEU A 398 -2.83 14.38 21.01
C LEU A 398 -1.79 14.98 20.06
N ILE A 399 -0.53 14.88 20.46
CA ILE A 399 0.62 15.27 19.65
C ILE A 399 0.98 14.09 18.74
N ARG A 400 0.98 14.35 17.43
CA ARG A 400 1.29 13.36 16.39
C ARG A 400 2.15 13.99 15.32
N HIS A 401 2.80 13.14 14.51
CA HIS A 401 3.38 13.62 13.28
C HIS A 401 2.29 14.00 12.26
N ASP A 402 2.45 15.14 11.60
CA ASP A 402 1.66 15.49 10.43
C ASP A 402 2.05 14.57 9.27
N SER A 403 1.13 13.67 8.88
CA SER A 403 1.37 12.70 7.82
C SER A 403 1.72 13.35 6.48
N GLN A 404 1.13 14.50 6.14
CA GLN A 404 1.40 15.16 4.87
C GLN A 404 2.77 15.83 4.88
N ALA A 405 3.11 16.53 5.96
CA ALA A 405 4.41 17.18 6.08
C ALA A 405 5.54 16.14 6.16
N LEU A 406 5.32 15.05 6.89
CA LEU A 406 6.26 13.93 7.00
C LEU A 406 6.45 13.21 5.67
N GLY A 407 5.37 12.88 4.95
CA GLY A 407 5.45 12.25 3.62
C GLY A 407 6.25 13.10 2.61
N ARG A 408 5.98 14.42 2.55
CA ARG A 408 6.76 15.35 1.72
C ARG A 408 8.24 15.38 2.11
N ALA A 409 8.52 15.42 3.41
CA ALA A 409 9.89 15.46 3.91
C ALA A 409 10.67 14.21 3.52
N LEU A 410 10.07 13.03 3.69
CA LEU A 410 10.66 11.74 3.37
C LEU A 410 10.93 11.63 1.87
N ILE A 411 9.94 11.89 1.02
CA ILE A 411 10.11 11.78 -0.44
C ILE A 411 11.18 12.75 -0.96
N LYS A 412 11.28 13.96 -0.37
CA LYS A 412 12.35 14.89 -0.70
C LYS A 412 13.73 14.34 -0.36
N LEU A 413 13.87 13.55 0.70
CA LEU A 413 15.15 12.91 1.06
C LEU A 413 15.47 11.72 0.15
N ILE A 414 14.46 10.98 -0.28
CA ILE A 414 14.61 9.78 -1.13
C ILE A 414 14.95 10.16 -2.59
N SER A 415 14.54 11.35 -3.02
CA SER A 415 14.76 11.82 -4.40
C SER A 415 16.05 12.65 -4.58
N ILE A 416 16.93 12.65 -3.58
CA ILE A 416 18.29 13.24 -3.64
C ILE A 416 19.23 12.11 -4.00
#